data_AF-A0AAD9UQZ2-F1
#
_entry.id   AF-A0AAD9UQZ2-F1
#
_cell.length_a   1.000
_cell.length_b   1.000
_cell.length_c   1.000
_cell.angle_alpha   90.00
_cell.angle_beta   90.00
_cell.angle_gamma   90.00
#
_symmetry.space_group_name_H-M   'P 1'
#
loop_
_entity.id
_entity.type
_entity.pdbx_description
1 polymer ?
#
loop_
_entity_poly.entity_id
_entity_poly.type
_entity_poly.pdbx_seq_one_letter_code
_entity_poly.pdbx_strand_id
1 'polypeptide(L)' 'MLTFQEHYESNKEDLALNQPASQASVYDGKGASLAVDGNKNTDFSQGSCIHTNTQKDPWWRVDLGASHPVAE' A
#
# COMPACT_ATOMS: atom_id res chain seq x y z
N MET A 1 -25.27 -21.75 -16.70
CA MET A 1 -24.87 -21.72 -15.29
C MET A 1 -23.49 -21.06 -15.24
N LEU A 2 -23.47 -19.73 -15.24
CA LEU A 2 -22.22 -18.96 -15.12
C LEU A 2 -21.95 -18.82 -13.62
N THR A 3 -20.74 -19.19 -13.22
CA THR A 3 -20.35 -19.43 -11.83
C THR A 3 -20.25 -18.13 -11.05
N PHE A 4 -20.90 -18.09 -9.88
CA PHE A 4 -20.85 -17.02 -8.86
C PHE A 4 -19.42 -16.59 -8.43
N GLN A 5 -18.39 -17.30 -8.87
CA GLN A 5 -16.99 -17.07 -8.52
C GLN A 5 -16.40 -15.80 -9.16
N GLU A 6 -16.71 -15.50 -10.42
CA GLU A 6 -16.05 -14.38 -11.14
C GLU A 6 -16.54 -12.99 -10.69
N HIS A 7 -17.78 -12.89 -10.20
CA HIS A 7 -18.29 -11.64 -9.63
C HIS A 7 -17.82 -11.38 -8.18
N TYR A 8 -17.36 -12.41 -7.47
CA TYR A 8 -16.90 -12.28 -6.08
C TYR A 8 -15.46 -11.74 -5.98
N GLU A 9 -14.60 -12.08 -6.95
CA GLU A 9 -13.22 -11.57 -7.04
C GLU A 9 -13.15 -10.06 -7.34
N SER A 10 -14.17 -9.50 -8.00
CA SER A 10 -14.21 -8.08 -8.41
C SER A 10 -14.53 -7.09 -7.27
N ASN A 11 -14.90 -7.56 -6.08
CA ASN A 11 -15.26 -6.70 -4.93
C ASN A 11 -14.34 -6.93 -3.71
N LYS A 12 -13.06 -7.28 -3.95
CA LYS A 12 -12.09 -7.31 -2.86
C LYS A 12 -11.64 -5.88 -2.54
N GLU A 13 -12.21 -5.34 -1.47
CA GLU A 13 -11.85 -4.03 -0.94
C GLU A 13 -10.37 -4.00 -0.55
N ASP A 14 -9.65 -2.97 -1.01
CA ASP A 14 -8.28 -2.69 -0.55
C ASP A 14 -8.35 -2.01 0.81
N LEU A 15 -8.24 -2.80 1.88
CA LEU A 15 -8.29 -2.31 3.25
C LEU A 15 -7.15 -1.34 3.58
N ALA A 16 -6.06 -1.32 2.81
CA ALA A 16 -4.94 -0.42 3.05
C ALA A 16 -5.13 0.96 2.38
N LEU A 17 -6.06 1.09 1.42
CA LEU A 17 -6.30 2.32 0.67
C LEU A 17 -6.59 3.50 1.62
N ASN A 18 -5.79 4.56 1.48
CA ASN A 18 -5.84 5.78 2.29
C ASN A 18 -5.67 5.58 3.81
N GLN A 19 -5.22 4.41 4.25
CA GLN A 19 -4.95 4.17 5.67
C GLN A 19 -3.69 4.89 6.14
N PRO A 20 -3.58 5.21 7.45
CA PRO A 20 -2.35 5.76 8.00
C PRO A 20 -1.15 4.85 7.72
N ALA A 21 -0.11 5.41 7.12
CA ALA A 21 1.12 4.72 6.81
C ALA A 21 2.33 5.42 7.43
N SER A 22 3.37 4.66 7.74
CA SER A 22 4.63 5.14 8.32
C SER A 22 5.80 4.38 7.72
N GLN A 23 6.96 5.03 7.66
CA GLN A 23 8.19 4.40 7.20
C GLN A 23 9.37 4.88 8.03
N ALA A 24 10.45 4.11 8.00
CA ALA A 24 11.61 4.32 8.86
C ALA A 24 12.27 5.70 8.69
N SER A 25 12.29 6.22 7.46
CA SER A 25 12.72 7.58 7.15
C SER A 25 12.17 8.02 5.79
N VAL A 26 12.19 9.32 5.50
CA VAL A 26 11.72 9.87 4.22
C VAL A 26 12.92 10.37 3.43
N TYR A 27 13.04 9.89 2.19
CA TYR A 27 13.97 10.43 1.19
C TYR A 27 13.18 11.27 0.16
N ASP A 28 13.67 12.45 -0.16
CA ASP A 28 13.13 13.33 -1.21
C ASP A 28 11.61 13.61 -1.10
N GLY A 29 11.11 13.75 0.13
CA GLY A 29 9.68 13.99 0.39
C GLY A 29 8.74 12.83 0.03
N LYS A 30 9.25 11.66 -0.36
CA LYS A 30 8.47 10.47 -0.73
C LYS A 30 7.96 9.73 0.50
N GLY A 31 6.90 10.28 1.09
CA GLY A 31 6.29 9.78 2.32
C GLY A 31 5.50 8.47 2.17
N ALA A 32 5.31 7.77 3.28
CA ALA A 32 4.71 6.45 3.34
C ALA A 32 3.28 6.34 2.78
N SER A 33 2.54 7.45 2.76
CA SER A 33 1.16 7.52 2.25
C SER A 33 1.05 7.23 0.76
N LEU A 34 2.14 7.40 -0.01
CA LEU A 34 2.12 7.12 -1.45
C LEU A 34 1.93 5.62 -1.73
N ALA A 35 2.35 4.72 -0.83
CA ALA A 35 2.12 3.28 -1.00
C ALA A 35 0.64 2.86 -0.81
N VAL A 36 -0.21 3.76 -0.35
CA VAL A 36 -1.64 3.53 -0.06
C VAL A 36 -2.54 4.55 -0.76
N ASP A 37 -2.04 5.22 -1.79
CA ASP A 37 -2.76 6.28 -2.52
C ASP A 37 -3.67 5.75 -3.64
N GLY A 38 -3.66 4.42 -3.88
CA GLY A 38 -4.43 3.75 -4.93
C GLY A 38 -3.83 3.84 -6.33
N ASN A 39 -2.69 4.53 -6.51
CA ASN A 39 -1.97 4.62 -7.76
C ASN A 39 -0.87 3.54 -7.83
N LYS A 40 -1.04 2.60 -8.76
CA LYS A 40 -0.13 1.46 -8.93
C LYS A 40 1.05 1.74 -9.86
N ASN A 41 1.31 3.00 -10.18
CA ASN A 41 2.41 3.35 -11.07
C ASN A 41 3.76 3.02 -10.41
N THR A 42 4.56 2.22 -11.10
CA THR A 42 5.86 1.73 -10.62
C THR A 42 7.02 2.64 -11.01
N ASP A 43 6.80 3.63 -11.87
CA ASP A 43 7.79 4.63 -12.23
C ASP A 43 7.93 5.64 -11.08
N PHE A 44 9.11 5.65 -10.44
CA PHE A 44 9.43 6.53 -9.33
C PHE A 44 9.25 8.02 -9.69
N SER A 45 9.53 8.39 -10.93
CA SER A 45 9.41 9.78 -11.41
C SER A 45 7.95 10.25 -11.47
N GLN A 46 7.00 9.33 -11.54
CA GLN A 46 5.56 9.63 -11.61
C GLN A 46 4.95 9.95 -10.23
N GLY A 47 5.74 9.90 -9.15
CA GLY A 47 5.40 10.54 -7.89
C GLY A 47 4.60 9.72 -6.88
N SER A 48 4.30 8.44 -7.16
CA SER A 48 3.47 7.58 -6.30
C SER A 48 4.26 6.47 -5.59
N CYS A 49 5.58 6.43 -5.76
CA CYS A 49 6.45 5.51 -5.01
C CYS A 49 6.96 6.15 -3.70
N ILE A 50 7.07 5.33 -2.65
CA ILE A 50 7.73 5.72 -1.39
C ILE A 50 9.25 5.58 -1.50
N HIS A 51 10.00 6.28 -0.62
CA HIS A 51 11.46 6.08 -0.54
C HIS A 51 11.99 6.35 0.87
N THR A 52 12.77 5.40 1.40
CA THR A 52 13.52 5.58 2.65
C THR A 52 14.94 6.06 2.37
N ASN A 53 15.60 6.70 3.33
CA ASN A 53 17.05 6.93 3.20
C ASN A 53 17.79 5.60 3.22
N THR A 54 19.03 5.58 2.71
CA THR A 54 19.91 4.43 2.92
C THR A 54 20.21 4.29 4.41
N GLN A 55 19.73 3.22 5.02
CA GLN A 55 19.88 2.95 6.45
C GLN A 55 19.87 1.44 6.72
N LYS A 56 20.29 1.06 7.93
CA LYS A 56 20.13 -0.31 8.41
C LYS A 56 18.64 -0.60 8.69
N ASP A 57 18.17 -1.77 8.27
CA ASP A 57 16.83 -2.30 8.50
C ASP A 57 15.69 -1.30 8.13
N PRO A 58 15.62 -0.86 6.86
CA PRO A 58 14.53 0.01 6.42
C PRO A 58 13.19 -0.72 6.48
N TRP A 59 12.13 -0.01 6.86
CA TRP A 59 10.79 -0.57 6.99
C TRP A 59 9.72 0.43 6.55
N TRP A 60 8.57 -0.12 6.17
CA TRP A 60 7.31 0.58 5.95
C TRP A 60 6.19 -0.21 6.64
N ARG A 61 5.15 0.47 7.11
CA ARG A 61 3.99 -0.11 7.76
C ARG A 61 2.74 0.69 7.40
N VAL A 62 1.62 -0.01 7.22
CA VAL A 62 0.26 0.54 7.25
C VAL A 62 -0.45 0.14 8.54
N ASP A 63 -1.27 1.04 9.08
CA ASP A 63 -2.17 0.79 10.19
C ASP A 63 -3.59 0.58 9.66
N LEU A 64 -4.10 -0.66 9.73
CA LEU A 64 -5.44 -0.98 9.27
C LEU A 64 -6.54 -0.61 10.30
N GLY A 65 -6.17 -0.06 11.45
CA GLY A 65 -7.08 0.34 12.53
C GLY A 65 -7.67 -0.81 13.36
N ALA A 66 -7.70 -2.04 12.81
CA ALA A 66 -8.10 -3.25 13.51
C ALA A 66 -7.33 -4.48 13.00
N SER A 67 -7.50 -5.62 13.69
CA SER A 67 -6.99 -6.90 13.20
C SER A 67 -7.88 -7.42 12.07
N HIS A 68 -7.28 -7.69 10.92
CA HIS A 68 -7.96 -8.23 9.74
C HIS A 68 -7.31 -9.55 9.31
N PRO A 69 -8.09 -10.52 8.80
CA PRO A 69 -7.52 -11.65 8.08
C PRO A 69 -6.85 -11.13 6.79
N VAL A 70 -5.58 -11.48 6.60
CA VAL A 70 -4.81 -11.15 5.40
C VAL A 70 -4.58 -12.44 4.62
N ALA A 71 -4.90 -12.42 3.33
CA ALA A 71 -4.60 -13.52 2.43
C ALA A 71 -3.12 -13.41 1.99
N GLU A 72 -2.43 -14.55 1.94
CA GLU A 72 -1.09 -14.68 1.35
C GLU A 72 -1.16 -14.72 -0.19
#